data_AF-A0A3L7WT37-F1
#
_entry.id   AF-A0A3L7WT37-F1
#
_cell.length_a   1.000
_cell.length_b   1.000
_cell.length_c   1.000
_cell.angle_alpha   90.00
_cell.angle_beta   90.00
_cell.angle_gamma   90.00
#
_symmetry.space_group_name_H-M   'P 1'
#
loop_
_entity.id
_entity.type
_entity.pdbx_description
1 polymer ?
#
loop_
_entity_poly.entity_id
_entity_poly.type
_entity_poly.pdbx_seq_one_letter_code
_entity_poly.pdbx_strand_id
1 'polypeptide(L)'
;HHADERKSGQTDAQFYYNTRKKAHGPFKPELWSFAPDNYSALYRSLEDEFRFFYEKLNVTNTKELVERLVRPVEYHQPIPASARMVGDDLGLAD
;
A
#
# COMPACT_ATOMS: atom_id res chain seq x y z
N HIS A 1 -9.64 23.14 6.43
CA HIS A 1 -10.94 23.57 5.89
C HIS A 1 -11.22 22.78 4.62
N HIS A 2 -12.10 21.77 4.67
CA HIS A 2 -12.50 20.94 3.51
C HIS A 2 -13.98 20.53 3.58
N ALA A 3 -14.78 21.19 4.42
CA ALA A 3 -16.17 20.82 4.67
C ALA A 3 -17.06 20.97 3.42
N ASP A 4 -16.65 21.87 2.51
CA ASP A 4 -17.20 22.14 1.20
C ASP A 4 -17.03 20.97 0.20
N GLU A 5 -16.09 20.06 0.44
CA GLU A 5 -15.85 18.89 -0.42
C GLU A 5 -16.82 17.73 -0.14
N ARG A 6 -17.66 17.87 0.90
CA ARG A 6 -18.61 16.84 1.29
C ARG A 6 -19.73 16.74 0.24
N LYS A 7 -19.91 15.55 -0.33
CA LYS A 7 -20.97 15.30 -1.31
C LYS A 7 -22.33 15.14 -0.62
N SER A 8 -23.40 15.54 -1.31
CA SER A 8 -24.77 15.31 -0.84
C SER A 8 -25.01 13.80 -0.63
N GLY A 9 -25.58 13.44 0.52
CA GLY A 9 -25.82 12.04 0.92
C GLY A 9 -24.61 11.26 1.43
N GLN A 10 -23.41 11.86 1.47
CA GLN A 10 -22.21 11.19 1.97
C GLN A 10 -22.22 11.09 3.51
N THR A 11 -21.99 9.89 4.03
CA THR A 11 -21.85 9.67 5.49
C THR A 11 -20.54 10.25 6.01
N ASP A 12 -20.47 10.52 7.32
CA ASP A 12 -19.23 11.02 7.95
C ASP A 12 -18.06 10.05 7.72
N ALA A 13 -18.29 8.74 7.89
CA ALA A 13 -17.27 7.72 7.68
C ALA A 13 -16.73 7.73 6.24
N GLN A 14 -17.60 7.85 5.23
CA GLN A 14 -17.18 7.96 3.83
C GLN A 14 -16.41 9.25 3.54
N PHE A 15 -16.84 10.36 4.14
CA PHE A 15 -16.14 11.65 4.01
C PHE A 15 -14.74 11.56 4.61
N TYR A 16 -14.60 11.11 5.85
CA TYR A 16 -13.30 10.95 6.49
C TYR A 16 -12.40 9.94 5.76
N TYR A 17 -12.96 8.81 5.31
CA TYR A 17 -12.20 7.82 4.56
C TYR A 17 -11.59 8.39 3.27
N ASN A 18 -12.31 9.26 2.56
CA ASN A 18 -11.83 9.89 1.34
C ASN A 18 -10.83 11.01 1.64
N THR A 19 -11.15 11.88 2.60
CA THR A 19 -10.33 13.04 2.95
C THR A 19 -9.00 12.65 3.59
N ARG A 20 -8.90 11.49 4.25
CA ARG A 20 -7.63 11.01 4.84
C ARG A 20 -6.49 10.94 3.83
N LYS A 21 -6.77 10.61 2.57
CA LYS A 21 -5.74 10.47 1.53
C LYS A 21 -5.14 11.82 1.14
N LYS A 22 -5.91 12.91 1.29
CA LYS A 22 -5.45 14.28 0.99
C LYS A 22 -4.48 14.79 2.05
N ALA A 23 -4.70 14.42 3.33
CA ALA A 23 -3.80 14.80 4.42
C ALA A 23 -2.36 14.31 4.17
N HIS A 24 -2.20 13.15 3.55
CA HIS A 24 -0.89 12.53 3.31
C HIS A 24 -0.20 12.99 2.02
N GLY A 25 -0.96 13.56 1.08
CA GLY A 25 -0.46 13.94 -0.25
C GLY A 25 0.69 14.93 -0.22
N PRO A 26 0.56 16.08 0.47
CA PRO A 26 1.59 17.11 0.55
C PRO A 26 2.92 16.61 1.11
N PHE A 27 2.90 15.61 1.99
CA PHE A 27 4.09 15.08 2.67
C PHE A 27 4.78 13.93 1.93
N LYS A 28 4.25 13.50 0.77
CA LYS A 28 4.84 12.38 0.00
C LYS A 28 6.28 12.65 -0.42
N PRO A 29 6.64 13.83 -0.96
CA PRO A 29 8.03 14.10 -1.36
C PRO A 29 8.99 14.00 -0.18
N GLU A 30 8.64 14.59 0.96
CA GLU A 30 9.45 14.58 2.18
C GLU A 30 9.57 13.16 2.71
N LEU A 31 8.47 12.41 2.77
CA LEU A 31 8.46 11.02 3.20
C LEU A 31 9.38 10.16 2.32
N TRP A 32 9.31 10.34 0.99
CA TRP A 32 10.14 9.60 0.04
C TRP A 32 11.62 10.01 0.08
N SER A 33 11.90 11.23 0.53
CA SER A 33 13.24 11.80 0.62
C SER A 33 13.89 11.57 1.99
N PHE A 34 13.34 10.69 2.83
CA PHE A 34 13.95 10.34 4.11
C PHE A 34 15.35 9.75 3.94
N ALA A 35 16.22 10.04 4.91
CA ALA A 35 17.53 9.42 4.99
C ALA A 35 17.38 7.89 5.13
N PRO A 36 18.27 7.09 4.52
CA PRO A 36 18.22 5.61 4.58
C PRO A 36 18.09 5.04 6.01
N ASP A 37 18.71 5.70 6.99
CA ASP A 37 18.68 5.28 8.39
C ASP A 37 17.27 5.35 8.99
N ASN A 38 16.47 6.35 8.60
CA ASN A 38 15.08 6.49 9.05
C ASN A 38 14.22 5.34 8.53
N TYR A 39 14.43 4.92 7.27
CA TYR A 39 13.74 3.76 6.71
C TYR A 39 14.15 2.48 7.41
N SER A 40 15.44 2.31 7.72
CA SER A 40 15.94 1.14 8.44
C SER A 40 15.28 1.00 9.82
N ALA A 41 15.19 2.09 10.59
CA ALA A 41 14.52 2.09 11.88
C ALA A 41 13.02 1.77 11.78
N LEU A 42 12.35 2.32 10.77
CA LEU A 42 10.93 2.07 10.50
C LEU A 42 10.68 0.60 10.11
N TYR A 43 11.45 0.07 9.17
CA TYR A 43 11.34 -1.32 8.74
C TYR A 43 11.65 -2.28 9.87
N ARG A 44 12.64 -1.95 10.71
CA ARG A 44 12.95 -2.78 11.87
C ARG A 44 11.78 -2.84 12.86
N SER A 45 11.18 -1.69 13.16
CA SER A 45 10.02 -1.62 14.05
C SER A 45 8.83 -2.43 13.50
N LEU A 46 8.59 -2.37 12.18
CA LEU A 46 7.55 -3.18 11.53
C LEU A 46 7.88 -4.67 11.59
N GLU A 47 9.13 -5.05 11.31
CA GLU A 47 9.59 -6.43 11.39
C GLU A 47 9.38 -7.01 12.80
N ASP A 48 9.73 -6.25 13.84
CA ASP A 48 9.60 -6.67 15.23
C ASP A 48 8.12 -6.87 15.63
N GLU A 49 7.22 -6.01 15.17
CA GLU A 49 5.77 -6.15 15.42
C GLU A 49 5.19 -7.39 14.73
N PHE A 50 5.53 -7.63 13.45
CA PHE A 50 5.09 -8.84 12.76
C PHE A 50 5.67 -10.11 13.38
N ARG A 51 6.95 -10.08 13.75
CA ARG A 51 7.62 -11.17 14.46
C ARG A 51 6.88 -11.51 15.75
N PHE A 52 6.54 -10.51 16.56
CA PHE A 52 5.76 -10.68 17.78
C PHE A 52 4.45 -11.44 17.49
N PHE A 53 3.66 -11.01 16.51
CA PHE A 53 2.42 -11.68 16.18
C PHE A 53 2.63 -13.11 15.66
N TYR A 54 3.62 -13.35 14.80
CA TYR A 54 3.89 -14.68 14.27
C TYR A 54 4.31 -15.67 15.35
N GLU A 55 5.11 -15.22 16.32
CA GLU A 55 5.49 -16.02 17.47
C GLU A 55 4.28 -16.29 18.37
N LYS A 56 3.43 -15.29 18.66
CA LYS A 56 2.21 -15.47 19.47
C LYS A 56 1.18 -16.40 18.83
N LEU A 57 1.05 -16.35 17.51
CA LEU A 57 0.16 -17.21 16.75
C LEU A 57 0.76 -18.59 16.46
N ASN A 58 2.02 -18.82 16.85
CA ASN A 58 2.75 -20.06 16.61
C ASN A 58 2.78 -20.48 15.13
N VAL A 59 2.99 -19.50 14.24
CA VAL A 59 3.10 -19.70 12.78
C VAL A 59 4.54 -19.60 12.27
N THR A 60 5.52 -19.73 13.16
CA THR A 60 6.93 -19.77 12.78
C THR A 60 7.28 -21.12 12.14
N ASN A 61 8.28 -21.14 11.24
CA ASN A 61 8.75 -22.34 10.54
C ASN A 61 7.67 -23.09 9.72
N THR A 62 6.68 -22.38 9.19
CA THR A 62 5.60 -22.97 8.37
C THR A 62 5.81 -22.78 6.87
N LYS A 63 6.96 -22.25 6.43
CA LYS A 63 7.20 -21.92 5.02
C LYS A 63 7.06 -23.16 4.12
N GLU A 64 7.72 -24.25 4.47
CA GLU A 64 7.70 -25.51 3.73
C GLU A 64 6.28 -26.12 3.71
N LEU A 65 5.52 -25.93 4.79
CA LEU A 65 4.13 -26.36 4.86
C LEU A 65 3.24 -25.57 3.89
N VAL A 66 3.40 -24.24 3.85
CA VAL A 66 2.67 -23.34 2.95
C VAL A 66 3.00 -23.68 1.49
N GLU A 67 4.28 -23.85 1.14
CA GLU A 67 4.70 -24.19 -0.23
C GLU A 67 4.11 -25.53 -0.70
N ARG A 68 3.97 -26.50 0.20
CA ARG A 68 3.40 -27.82 -0.13
C ARG A 68 1.88 -27.80 -0.24
N LEU A 69 1.18 -27.02 0.59
CA LEU A 69 -0.28 -27.10 0.75
C LEU A 69 -1.04 -26.00 0.02
N VAL A 70 -0.44 -24.82 -0.14
CA VAL A 70 -1.09 -23.68 -0.80
C VAL A 70 -0.68 -23.68 -2.27
N ARG A 71 -1.67 -23.62 -3.16
CA ARG A 71 -1.45 -23.37 -4.59
C ARG A 71 -1.70 -21.89 -4.87
N PRO A 72 -0.66 -21.07 -5.08
CA PRO A 72 -0.84 -19.67 -5.44
C PRO A 72 -1.65 -19.57 -6.73
N VAL A 73 -2.68 -18.74 -6.74
CA VAL A 73 -3.39 -18.41 -7.98
C VAL A 73 -2.66 -17.24 -8.60
N GLU A 74 -2.00 -17.47 -9.73
CA GLU A 74 -1.43 -16.38 -10.51
C GLU A 74 -2.55 -15.52 -11.08
N TYR A 75 -2.64 -14.27 -10.61
CA TYR A 75 -3.63 -13.31 -11.09
C TYR A 75 -2.94 -12.20 -11.87
N HIS A 76 -3.11 -12.23 -13.18
CA HIS A 76 -2.60 -11.22 -14.09
C HIS A 76 -3.71 -10.20 -14.34
N GLN A 77 -3.65 -9.04 -13.68
CA GLN A 77 -4.53 -7.95 -14.06
C GLN A 77 -4.06 -7.39 -15.41
N PRO A 78 -4.92 -7.36 -16.45
CA PRO A 78 -4.58 -6.62 -17.64
C PRO A 78 -4.39 -5.16 -17.26
N ILE A 79 -3.43 -4.49 -17.90
CA ILE A 79 -3.20 -3.06 -17.70
C ILE A 79 -4.56 -2.35 -17.83
N PRO A 80 -5.00 -1.58 -16.83
CA PRO A 80 -6.31 -0.93 -16.86
C PRO A 80 -6.37 0.02 -18.06
N ALA A 81 -7.53 0.12 -18.71
CA ALA A 81 -7.70 0.93 -19.91
C ALA A 81 -7.25 2.40 -19.72
N SER A 82 -7.42 2.94 -18.50
CA SER A 82 -6.96 4.27 -18.11
C SER A 82 -5.44 4.47 -18.15
N ALA A 83 -4.66 3.39 -18.03
CA ALA A 83 -3.19 3.42 -18.06
C ALA A 83 -2.61 3.12 -19.44
N ARG A 84 -3.39 2.55 -20.38
CA ARG A 84 -2.93 2.27 -21.75
C ARG A 84 -2.69 3.54 -22.57
N MET A 85 -3.48 4.59 -22.31
CA MET A 85 -3.39 5.88 -23.01
C MET A 85 -2.09 6.67 -22.75
N VAL A 86 -1.31 6.32 -21.73
CA VAL A 86 -0.12 7.10 -21.32
C VAL A 86 1.18 6.50 -21.90
N GLY A 87 1.20 5.21 -22.22
CA GLY A 87 2.39 4.53 -22.75
C GLY A 87 2.65 4.81 -24.23
N ASP A 88 1.59 4.99 -25.02
CA ASP A 88 1.69 5.10 -26.48
C ASP A 88 2.17 6.49 -26.96
N ASP A 89 2.20 7.50 -26.08
CA ASP A 89 2.51 8.91 -26.43
C ASP A 89 3.88 9.39 -25.93
N LEU A 90 4.66 8.52 -25.27
CA LEU A 90 5.99 8.87 -24.74
C LEU A 90 7.16 8.11 -25.39
N GLY A 91 6.91 7.22 -26.37
CA GLY A 91 7.98 6.57 -27.14
C GLY A 91 9.03 5.86 -26.28
N LEU A 92 8.65 5.34 -25.11
CA LEU A 92 9.54 4.65 -24.17
C LEU A 92 9.46 3.12 -24.27
N ALA A 93 8.94 2.62 -25.39
CA ALA A 93 8.97 1.22 -25.75
C ALA A 93 9.77 1.06 -27.05
N ASP A 94 11.10 1.08 -26.89
CA ASP A 94 12.09 0.29 -27.63
C ASP A 94 13.18 -0.12 -26.63
#